data_AF-A0A3S0BU95-F1
#
_entry.id   AF-A0A3S0BU95-F1
#
_cell.length_a   1.000
_cell.length_b   1.000
_cell.length_c   1.000
_cell.angle_alpha   90.00
_cell.angle_beta   90.00
_cell.angle_gamma   90.00
#
_symmetry.space_group_name_H-M   'P 1'
#
loop_
_entity.id
_entity.type
_entity.pdbx_description
1 polymer ?
#
loop_
_entity_poly.entity_id
_entity_poly.type
_entity_poly.pdbx_seq_one_letter_code
_entity_poly.pdbx_strand_id
1 'polypeptide(L)'
;MTKYKLASIQVYNTAVRGRSNLLELTTLLKKYLSEFDPKIREVDIKHGPNRVGDIPHSLASISKARKMLNYKPGFNIETGLKEAVYWYWSNL
;
A
#
# COMPACT_ATOMS: atom_id res chain seq x y z
N MET A 1 3.85 -6.57 -47.43
CA MET A 1 4.13 -6.73 -45.98
C MET A 1 3.42 -5.63 -45.23
N THR A 2 2.29 -5.95 -44.60
CA THR A 2 1.50 -5.00 -43.83
C THR A 2 2.27 -4.68 -42.54
N LYS A 3 2.76 -3.45 -42.40
CA LYS A 3 3.34 -2.95 -41.14
C LYS A 3 2.22 -2.96 -40.08
N TYR A 4 2.18 -3.96 -39.23
CA TYR A 4 1.48 -3.86 -37.96
C TYR A 4 2.18 -2.75 -37.18
N LYS A 5 1.62 -1.54 -37.21
CA LYS A 5 1.95 -0.47 -36.29
C LYS A 5 1.57 -1.02 -34.92
N LEU A 6 2.54 -1.58 -34.21
CA LEU A 6 2.39 -2.03 -32.82
C LEU A 6 1.65 -0.90 -32.11
N ALA A 7 0.39 -1.13 -31.77
CA ALA A 7 -0.36 -0.24 -30.91
C ALA A 7 0.51 -0.01 -29.66
N SER A 8 0.56 1.23 -29.19
CA SER A 8 1.47 1.66 -28.14
C SER A 8 1.24 0.88 -26.85
N ILE A 9 2.08 -0.14 -26.59
CA ILE A 9 2.14 -0.77 -25.27
C ILE A 9 2.66 0.29 -24.30
N GLN A 10 1.95 0.48 -23.19
CA GLN A 10 2.25 1.51 -22.20
C GLN A 10 2.28 0.89 -20.80
N VAL A 11 3.27 1.29 -20.00
CA VAL A 11 3.36 0.95 -18.57
C VAL A 11 2.73 2.08 -17.74
N TYR A 12 2.03 1.72 -16.67
CA TYR A 12 1.34 2.63 -15.76
C TYR A 12 1.65 2.26 -14.30
N ASN A 13 1.88 3.25 -13.46
CA ASN A 13 1.94 3.02 -12.02
C ASN A 13 0.54 2.79 -11.45
N THR A 14 0.41 1.78 -10.59
CA THR A 14 -0.82 1.44 -9.86
C THR A 14 -0.59 1.62 -8.36
N ALA A 15 -1.07 2.74 -7.83
CA ALA A 15 -0.91 3.11 -6.42
C ALA A 15 -2.02 4.08 -5.98
N VAL A 16 -2.11 4.37 -4.69
CA VAL A 16 -2.83 5.53 -4.18
C VAL A 16 -1.83 6.69 -4.02
N ARG A 17 -2.22 7.93 -4.36
CA ARG A 17 -1.37 9.08 -4.01
C ARG A 17 -1.31 9.17 -2.50
N GLY A 18 -0.13 8.96 -1.94
CA GLY A 18 0.09 9.00 -0.51
C GLY A 18 1.47 8.46 -0.20
N ARG A 19 2.06 8.95 0.89
CA ARG A 19 3.25 8.36 1.47
C ARG A 19 2.85 7.86 2.85
N SER A 20 3.24 6.63 3.15
CA SER A 20 3.18 6.09 4.50
C SER A 20 4.57 5.61 4.86
N ASN A 21 4.96 5.75 6.12
CA ASN A 21 6.19 5.17 6.63
C ASN A 21 5.91 3.91 7.47
N LEU A 22 6.96 3.16 7.79
CA LEU A 22 6.84 1.91 8.55
C LEU A 22 6.24 2.12 9.95
N LEU A 23 6.54 3.26 10.58
CA LEU A 23 6.02 3.58 11.91
C LEU A 23 4.52 3.86 11.87
N GLU A 24 4.04 4.61 10.89
CA GLU A 24 2.62 4.88 10.65
C GLU A 24 1.87 3.57 10.37
N LEU A 25 2.38 2.73 9.48
CA LEU A 25 1.77 1.43 9.17
C LEU A 25 1.69 0.54 10.41
N THR A 26 2.78 0.46 11.17
CA THR A 26 2.83 -0.35 12.42
C THR A 26 1.86 0.19 13.46
N THR A 27 1.72 1.51 13.56
CA THR A 27 0.77 2.17 14.46
C THR A 27 -0.68 1.86 14.06
N LEU A 28 -1.00 1.91 12.76
CA LEU A 28 -2.34 1.55 12.26
C LEU A 28 -2.65 0.07 12.51
N LEU A 29 -1.69 -0.82 12.31
CA LEU A 29 -1.83 -2.23 12.65
C LEU A 29 -2.17 -2.41 14.13
N LYS A 30 -1.39 -1.79 15.03
CA LYS A 30 -1.69 -1.83 16.48
C LYS A 30 -3.08 -1.29 16.78
N LYS A 31 -3.48 -0.16 16.20
CA LYS A 31 -4.81 0.43 16.37
C LYS A 31 -5.93 -0.57 16.05
N TYR A 32 -5.90 -1.16 14.86
CA TYR A 32 -6.99 -2.03 14.40
C TYR A 32 -6.97 -3.43 14.99
N LEU A 33 -5.79 -4.02 15.19
CA LEU A 33 -5.69 -5.33 15.86
C LEU A 33 -6.12 -5.25 17.33
N SER A 34 -5.94 -4.09 17.98
CA SER A 34 -6.40 -3.89 19.36
C SER A 34 -7.92 -3.86 19.52
N GLU A 35 -8.69 -3.78 18.42
CA GLU A 35 -10.14 -3.98 18.46
C GLU A 35 -10.50 -5.44 18.76
N PHE A 36 -9.58 -6.39 18.51
CA PHE A 36 -9.76 -7.82 18.75
C PHE A 36 -9.00 -8.34 19.98
N ASP A 37 -7.76 -7.88 20.19
CA ASP A 37 -7.00 -8.14 21.41
C ASP A 37 -6.36 -6.84 21.95
N PRO A 38 -6.91 -6.26 23.04
CA PRO A 38 -6.40 -5.04 23.64
C PRO A 38 -4.91 -5.07 24.01
N LYS A 39 -4.32 -6.26 24.27
CA LYS A 39 -2.89 -6.38 24.61
C LYS A 39 -1.97 -5.99 23.46
N ILE A 40 -2.44 -6.04 22.21
CA ILE A 40 -1.65 -5.68 21.03
C ILE A 40 -1.27 -4.19 21.05
N ARG A 41 -2.06 -3.35 21.73
CA ARG A 41 -1.75 -1.92 21.94
C ARG A 41 -0.44 -1.72 22.69
N GLU A 42 -0.09 -2.64 23.57
CA GLU A 42 1.07 -2.54 24.46
C GLU A 42 2.35 -3.16 23.84
N VAL A 43 2.27 -3.72 22.63
CA VAL A 43 3.44 -4.32 21.97
C VAL A 43 4.45 -3.25 21.55
N ASP A 44 5.69 -3.35 22.02
CA ASP A 44 6.76 -2.41 21.68
C ASP A 44 7.18 -2.50 20.21
N ILE A 45 7.38 -1.34 19.59
CA ILE A 45 7.96 -1.24 18.25
C ILE A 45 9.48 -1.26 18.38
N LYS A 46 10.13 -2.31 17.85
CA LYS A 46 11.59 -2.47 17.90
C LYS A 46 12.21 -2.10 16.55
N HIS A 47 13.19 -1.20 16.56
CA HIS A 47 13.91 -0.79 15.36
C HIS A 47 15.10 -1.71 15.11
N GLY A 48 15.12 -2.34 13.93
CA GLY A 48 16.24 -3.14 13.43
C GLY A 48 17.12 -2.37 12.45
N PRO A 49 18.22 -2.98 11.98
CA PRO A 49 19.05 -2.39 10.93
C PRO A 49 18.27 -2.30 9.61
N ASN A 50 18.68 -1.37 8.75
CA ASN A 50 18.13 -1.27 7.40
C ASN A 50 18.45 -2.53 6.58
N ARG A 51 17.51 -2.97 5.75
CA ARG A 51 17.71 -4.11 4.85
C ARG A 51 18.66 -3.73 3.72
N VAL A 52 19.64 -4.60 3.41
CA VAL A 52 20.52 -4.39 2.26
C VAL A 52 19.70 -4.42 0.97
N GLY A 53 19.86 -3.39 0.13
CA GLY A 53 19.12 -3.24 -1.13
C GLY A 53 17.74 -2.58 -1.01
N ASP A 54 17.34 -2.09 0.17
CA ASP A 54 16.06 -1.38 0.32
C ASP A 54 16.05 -0.02 -0.38
N ILE A 55 14.91 0.33 -0.98
CA ILE A 55 14.66 1.65 -1.54
C ILE A 55 14.03 2.53 -0.45
N PRO A 56 14.68 3.61 0.00
CA PRO A 56 14.22 4.35 1.18
C PRO A 56 12.83 4.97 1.04
N HIS A 57 12.54 5.54 -0.13
CA HIS A 57 11.31 6.29 -0.38
C HIS A 57 10.71 5.89 -1.73
N SER A 58 9.42 5.55 -1.73
CA SER A 58 8.66 5.26 -2.92
C SER A 58 7.40 6.12 -2.94
N LEU A 59 7.23 6.91 -4.01
CA LEU A 59 6.03 7.69 -4.25
C LEU A 59 5.68 7.59 -5.74
N ALA A 60 4.62 6.84 -6.03
CA ALA A 60 4.19 6.61 -7.39
C ALA A 60 3.34 7.79 -7.92
N SER A 61 3.75 8.35 -9.07
CA SER A 61 2.88 9.23 -9.84
C SER A 61 1.84 8.40 -10.60
N ILE A 62 0.56 8.63 -10.32
CA ILE A 62 -0.57 7.98 -11.02
C ILE A 62 -1.18 8.86 -12.11
N SER A 63 -0.56 10.02 -12.41
CA SER A 63 -1.11 11.00 -13.35
C SER A 63 -1.38 10.42 -14.74
N LYS A 64 -0.49 9.54 -15.23
CA LYS A 64 -0.66 8.85 -16.51
C LYS A 64 -1.89 7.95 -16.51
N ALA A 65 -2.05 7.12 -15.47
CA ALA A 65 -3.19 6.21 -15.33
C ALA A 65 -4.51 6.98 -15.18
N ARG A 66 -4.51 8.07 -14.39
CA ARG A 66 -5.69 8.95 -14.25
C ARG A 66 -6.11 9.55 -15.59
N LYS A 67 -5.14 10.08 -16.36
CA LYS A 67 -5.42 10.76 -17.64
C LYS A 67 -5.84 9.79 -18.74
N MET A 68 -5.18 8.63 -18.83
CA MET A 68 -5.36 7.72 -19.98
C MET A 68 -6.37 6.60 -19.73
N LEU A 69 -6.57 6.19 -18.48
CA LEU A 69 -7.41 5.04 -18.12
C LEU A 69 -8.57 5.43 -17.19
N ASN A 70 -8.74 6.72 -16.89
CA ASN A 70 -9.68 7.18 -15.87
C ASN A 70 -9.50 6.46 -14.52
N TYR A 71 -8.26 6.08 -14.20
CA TYR A 71 -7.94 5.35 -12.96
C TYR A 71 -8.29 6.19 -11.73
N LYS A 72 -9.11 5.63 -10.84
CA LYS A 72 -9.57 6.28 -9.61
C LYS A 72 -9.35 5.31 -8.44
N PRO A 73 -8.25 5.44 -7.68
CA PRO A 73 -8.07 4.67 -6.46
C PRO A 73 -9.24 4.91 -5.50
N GLY A 74 -9.94 3.84 -5.10
CA GLY A 74 -11.09 3.93 -4.19
C GLY A 74 -10.73 3.84 -2.70
N PHE A 75 -9.53 3.34 -2.39
CA PHE A 75 -9.08 3.06 -1.03
C PHE A 75 -7.76 3.76 -0.74
N ASN A 76 -7.59 4.20 0.50
CA ASN A 76 -6.31 4.64 1.03
C ASN A 76 -5.72 3.53 1.93
N ILE A 77 -4.53 3.77 2.50
CA ILE A 77 -3.87 2.77 3.33
C ILE A 77 -4.69 2.42 4.58
N GLU A 78 -5.36 3.39 5.20
CA GLU A 78 -6.08 3.18 6.45
C GLU A 78 -7.35 2.34 6.22
N THR A 79 -8.15 2.69 5.22
CA THR A 79 -9.38 1.93 4.91
C THR A 79 -9.06 0.53 4.40
N GLY A 80 -8.06 0.39 3.52
CA GLY A 80 -7.64 -0.93 3.02
C GLY A 80 -7.05 -1.82 4.13
N LEU A 81 -6.27 -1.25 5.03
CA LEU A 81 -5.66 -1.99 6.14
C LEU A 81 -6.71 -2.48 7.14
N LYS A 82 -7.73 -1.67 7.45
CA LYS A 82 -8.81 -2.08 8.36
C LYS A 82 -9.53 -3.33 7.85
N GLU A 83 -9.92 -3.34 6.57
CA GLU A 83 -10.56 -4.50 5.91
C GLU A 83 -9.65 -5.72 5.92
N ALA A 84 -8.35 -5.53 5.62
CA ALA A 84 -7.38 -6.62 5.64
C ALA A 84 -7.22 -7.21 7.05
N VAL A 85 -7.09 -6.37 8.09
CA VAL A 85 -6.96 -6.83 9.48
C VAL A 85 -8.16 -7.67 9.90
N TYR A 86 -9.38 -7.22 9.59
CA TYR A 86 -10.60 -8.00 9.87
C TYR A 86 -10.57 -9.37 9.21
N TRP A 87 -10.18 -9.43 7.93
CA TRP A 87 -10.05 -10.70 7.22
C TRP A 87 -9.00 -11.61 7.85
N TYR A 88 -7.79 -11.10 8.10
CA TYR A 88 -6.70 -11.90 8.69
C TYR A 88 -7.04 -12.43 10.08
N TRP A 89 -7.70 -11.63 10.92
CA TRP A 89 -8.11 -12.10 12.25
C TRP A 89 -9.12 -13.25 12.20
N SER A 90 -9.97 -13.26 11.18
CA SER A 90 -11.05 -14.23 11.05
C SER A 90 -10.65 -15.51 10.30
N ASN A 91 -9.46 -15.54 9.68
CA ASN A 91 -9.05 -16.60 8.76
C ASN A 91 -7.65 -17.19 9.03
N LEU A 92 -6.93 -16.70 10.05
CA LEU A 92 -5.68 -17.28 10.55
C LEU A 92 -5.90 -17.95 11.90
#